data_AF-A0A2V8KK04-F1
#
_entry.id   AF-A0A2V8KK04-F1
#
_cell.length_a   1.000
_cell.length_b   1.000
_cell.length_c   1.000
_cell.angle_alpha   90.00
_cell.angle_beta   90.00
_cell.angle_gamma   90.00
#
_symmetry.space_group_name_H-M   'P 1'
#
loop_
_entity.id
_entity.type
_entity.pdbx_description
1 polymer ?
#
loop_
_entity_poly.entity_id
_entity_poly.type
_entity_poly.pdbx_seq_one_letter_code
_entity_poly.pdbx_strand_id
1 'polypeptide(L)'
;MSNFYLGNSYQQTWLTTDVIGWYVLPLDNSTCDSVSSVATYANAAATSAGVNLSAYAHIVYVMPWVNCTWVGMANVSGSKVWINQKLTLGVAAHEIGHNLGLNHAHSWVCNNTGDGSGTMTGPYCFGLEYGDGLDTMGWSKDGPHFSPFAKEFLGWLNYGSSPPITTVQTNGTYTLAPYEMGGSTPKALKILKSVNPTTGFKTWYYVEYRQAIGFDSYLATINPGLMNSSNILNGVLVRTGSLDDNSNTSYLLDMTPATYQLYTQDPALDVGNTFSDPAAGVTITTQWVNGSSAGVSVTLSQPCVRANPAITVSPSSQSGQPGAPVSYTVSVTNKDGNNCGPSTFSLQASVPAGWTGAYSVPALTISPAGSATA
;
A
#
# COMPACT_ATOMS: atom_id res chain seq x y z
N MET A 1 0.97 -25.09 -5.68
CA MET A 1 1.54 -24.30 -4.58
C MET A 1 2.99 -23.89 -4.82
N SER A 2 3.97 -24.79 -4.90
CA SER A 2 5.38 -24.40 -5.05
C SER A 2 5.65 -23.46 -6.24
N ASN A 3 5.20 -23.83 -7.45
CA ASN A 3 5.32 -22.99 -8.65
C ASN A 3 4.63 -21.61 -8.51
N PHE A 4 3.55 -21.54 -7.73
CA PHE A 4 2.84 -20.28 -7.49
C PHE A 4 3.68 -19.31 -6.68
N TYR A 5 4.26 -19.76 -5.57
CA TYR A 5 5.17 -18.95 -4.77
C TYR A 5 6.45 -18.63 -5.54
N LEU A 6 6.98 -19.59 -6.30
CA LEU A 6 8.16 -19.37 -7.13
C LEU A 6 7.92 -18.30 -8.19
N GLY A 7 6.78 -18.34 -8.89
CA GLY A 7 6.41 -17.31 -9.87
C GLY A 7 6.12 -15.95 -9.23
N ASN A 8 5.35 -15.93 -8.13
CA ASN A 8 4.97 -14.69 -7.47
C ASN A 8 6.14 -13.95 -6.82
N SER A 9 7.11 -14.69 -6.32
CA SER A 9 8.31 -14.15 -5.66
C SER A 9 9.46 -13.86 -6.64
N TYR A 10 9.25 -14.00 -7.95
CA TYR A 10 10.32 -13.89 -8.95
C TYR A 10 11.49 -14.85 -8.68
N GLN A 11 11.16 -16.11 -8.39
CA GLN A 11 12.06 -17.23 -8.13
C GLN A 11 12.80 -17.18 -6.79
N GLN A 12 12.30 -16.41 -5.81
CA GLN A 12 12.97 -16.22 -4.51
C GLN A 12 12.39 -17.10 -3.40
N THR A 13 11.18 -17.61 -3.55
CA THR A 13 10.48 -18.39 -2.53
C THR A 13 9.77 -19.56 -3.18
N TRP A 14 9.96 -20.76 -2.63
CA TRP A 14 9.27 -21.97 -3.05
C TRP A 14 8.89 -22.79 -1.83
N LEU A 15 8.00 -23.76 -2.03
CA LEU A 15 7.57 -24.68 -0.98
C LEU A 15 7.97 -26.11 -1.35
N THR A 16 8.44 -26.86 -0.37
CA THR A 16 8.50 -28.32 -0.41
C THR A 16 7.37 -28.85 0.46
N THR A 17 6.63 -29.85 -0.02
CA THR A 17 5.40 -30.29 0.63
C THR A 17 5.35 -31.80 0.67
N ASP A 18 5.05 -32.34 1.84
CA ASP A 18 4.70 -33.75 2.04
C ASP A 18 3.19 -33.85 2.29
N VAL A 19 2.55 -34.86 1.69
CA VAL A 19 1.14 -35.17 1.94
C VAL A 19 1.08 -36.35 2.89
N ILE A 20 0.47 -36.14 4.05
CA ILE A 20 0.61 -37.03 5.20
C ILE A 20 -0.75 -37.59 5.60
N GLY A 21 -0.97 -38.85 5.22
CA GLY A 21 -2.05 -39.69 5.73
C GLY A 21 -3.47 -39.17 5.51
N TRP A 22 -4.44 -40.02 5.85
CA TRP A 22 -5.83 -39.64 6.06
C TRP A 22 -6.20 -40.11 7.45
N TYR A 23 -6.52 -39.18 8.34
CA TYR A 23 -6.79 -39.48 9.75
C TYR A 23 -8.26 -39.27 10.06
N VAL A 24 -8.85 -40.24 10.77
CA VAL A 24 -10.17 -40.08 11.38
C VAL A 24 -9.97 -39.35 12.71
N LEU A 25 -10.55 -38.16 12.83
CA LEU A 25 -10.47 -37.35 14.04
C LEU A 25 -11.71 -37.60 14.91
N PRO A 26 -11.60 -37.54 16.25
CA PRO A 26 -12.74 -37.63 17.17
C PRO A 26 -13.50 -36.30 17.20
N LEU A 27 -13.95 -35.83 16.02
CA LEU A 27 -14.67 -34.59 15.78
C LEU A 27 -15.98 -34.87 15.07
N ASP A 28 -16.97 -34.01 15.28
CA ASP A 28 -18.28 -34.14 14.65
C ASP A 28 -18.26 -33.47 13.27
N ASN A 29 -18.63 -34.22 12.23
CA ASN A 29 -18.66 -33.70 10.86
C ASN A 29 -19.95 -32.94 10.53
N SER A 30 -20.91 -32.89 11.46
CA SER A 30 -22.16 -32.13 11.33
C SER A 30 -22.03 -30.68 11.83
N THR A 31 -20.99 -30.38 12.62
CA THR A 31 -20.73 -29.05 13.19
C THR A 31 -19.43 -28.45 12.67
N CYS A 32 -19.35 -27.11 12.66
CA CYS A 32 -18.08 -26.42 12.44
C CYS A 32 -17.27 -26.39 13.75
N ASP A 33 -16.53 -27.46 14.01
CA ASP A 33 -15.64 -27.52 15.16
C ASP A 33 -14.53 -26.46 15.08
N SER A 34 -13.99 -26.06 16.23
CA SER A 34 -12.93 -25.05 16.27
C SER A 34 -11.70 -25.52 15.50
N VAL A 35 -11.08 -24.61 14.74
CA VAL A 35 -9.81 -24.87 14.03
C VAL A 35 -8.70 -25.36 14.97
N SER A 36 -8.72 -24.92 16.23
CA SER A 36 -7.82 -25.40 17.29
C SER A 36 -8.04 -26.88 17.63
N SER A 37 -9.29 -27.34 17.67
CA SER A 37 -9.63 -28.76 17.91
C SER A 37 -9.14 -29.63 16.74
N VAL A 38 -9.41 -29.21 15.51
CA VAL A 38 -8.90 -29.88 14.29
C VAL A 38 -7.39 -30.04 14.36
N ALA A 39 -6.67 -28.95 14.59
CA ALA A 39 -5.20 -28.98 14.64
C ALA A 39 -4.68 -29.88 15.75
N THR A 40 -5.31 -29.86 16.93
CA THR A 40 -4.90 -30.70 18.07
C THR A 40 -5.03 -32.18 17.75
N TYR A 41 -6.19 -32.62 17.27
CA TYR A 41 -6.42 -34.04 16.98
C TYR A 41 -5.66 -34.51 15.76
N ALA A 42 -5.56 -33.70 14.70
CA ALA A 42 -4.76 -34.03 13.52
C ALA A 42 -3.27 -34.19 13.87
N ASN A 43 -2.73 -33.30 14.70
CA ASN A 43 -1.33 -33.40 15.14
C ASN A 43 -1.07 -34.63 16.00
N ALA A 44 -2.01 -34.97 16.90
CA ALA A 44 -1.91 -36.18 17.72
C ALA A 44 -1.95 -37.46 16.86
N ALA A 45 -2.84 -37.50 15.86
CA ALA A 45 -2.95 -38.62 14.93
C ALA A 45 -1.69 -38.78 14.06
N ALA A 46 -1.19 -37.68 13.49
CA ALA A 46 0.04 -37.66 12.70
C ALA A 46 1.26 -38.10 13.53
N THR A 47 1.41 -37.57 14.75
CA THR A 47 2.50 -37.94 15.65
C THR A 47 2.42 -39.43 16.03
N SER A 48 1.21 -39.95 16.29
CA SER A 48 1.00 -41.38 16.57
C SER A 48 1.34 -42.26 15.37
N ALA A 49 1.21 -41.73 14.15
CA ALA A 49 1.63 -42.38 12.92
C ALA A 49 3.13 -42.21 12.61
N GLY A 50 3.92 -41.63 13.52
CA GLY A 50 5.38 -41.47 13.40
C GLY A 50 5.84 -40.21 12.67
N VAL A 51 4.95 -39.26 12.42
CA VAL A 51 5.28 -38.01 11.71
C VAL A 51 5.96 -37.04 12.67
N ASN A 52 7.16 -36.57 12.30
CA ASN A 52 7.83 -35.50 13.03
C ASN A 52 7.32 -34.12 12.57
N LEU A 53 6.29 -33.60 13.25
CA LEU A 53 5.69 -32.31 12.90
C LEU A 53 6.64 -31.11 13.06
N SER A 54 7.69 -31.23 13.88
CA SER A 54 8.69 -30.16 14.05
C SER A 54 9.57 -29.95 12.81
N ALA A 55 9.55 -30.89 11.87
CA ALA A 55 10.27 -30.77 10.60
C ALA A 55 9.58 -29.79 9.61
N TYR A 56 8.35 -29.36 9.90
CA TYR A 56 7.54 -28.55 9.00
C TYR A 56 7.35 -27.13 9.54
N ALA A 57 7.68 -26.13 8.70
CA ALA A 57 7.45 -24.72 9.02
C ALA A 57 5.97 -24.33 8.95
N HIS A 58 5.20 -25.01 8.08
CA HIS A 58 3.77 -24.79 7.90
C HIS A 58 3.02 -26.12 7.85
N ILE A 59 1.84 -26.18 8.45
CA ILE A 59 0.96 -27.35 8.48
C ILE A 59 -0.40 -26.95 7.89
N VAL A 60 -0.80 -27.67 6.84
CA VAL A 60 -2.08 -27.47 6.15
C VAL A 60 -3.01 -28.64 6.50
N TYR A 61 -4.07 -28.37 7.25
CA TYR A 61 -5.11 -29.33 7.60
C TYR A 61 -6.19 -29.31 6.50
N VAL A 62 -6.27 -30.38 5.72
CA VAL A 62 -7.32 -30.54 4.69
C VAL A 62 -8.42 -31.44 5.24
N MET A 63 -9.65 -30.93 5.22
CA MET A 63 -10.81 -31.58 5.84
C MET A 63 -11.90 -31.86 4.80
N PRO A 64 -12.78 -32.86 5.02
CA PRO A 64 -14.03 -32.96 4.28
C PRO A 64 -14.92 -31.73 4.54
N TRP A 65 -15.95 -31.54 3.71
CA TRP A 65 -16.86 -30.42 3.89
C TRP A 65 -17.61 -30.54 5.22
N VAL A 66 -17.46 -29.53 6.06
CA VAL A 66 -18.25 -29.30 7.28
C VAL A 66 -18.92 -27.94 7.17
N ASN A 67 -20.02 -27.73 7.91
CA ASN A 67 -20.87 -26.54 7.81
C ASN A 67 -20.24 -25.30 8.48
N CYS A 68 -19.04 -24.92 8.04
CA CYS A 68 -18.38 -23.67 8.37
C CYS A 68 -18.78 -22.55 7.41
N THR A 69 -18.72 -21.30 7.88
CA THR A 69 -18.95 -20.10 7.06
C THR A 69 -17.76 -19.75 6.15
N TRP A 70 -16.69 -20.52 6.23
CA TRP A 70 -15.42 -20.33 5.53
C TRP A 70 -15.02 -21.60 4.77
N VAL A 71 -14.25 -21.40 3.70
CA VAL A 71 -13.69 -22.48 2.86
C VAL A 71 -12.18 -22.66 3.09
N GLY A 72 -11.53 -21.62 3.60
CA GLY A 72 -10.16 -21.62 4.10
C GLY A 72 -10.07 -20.76 5.37
N MET A 73 -9.11 -21.06 6.23
CA MET A 73 -8.77 -20.23 7.39
C MET A 73 -7.28 -20.40 7.71
N ALA A 74 -6.66 -19.37 8.25
CA ALA A 74 -5.25 -19.39 8.61
C ALA A 74 -4.95 -18.49 9.80
N ASN A 75 -3.80 -18.73 10.43
CA ASN A 75 -3.22 -17.74 11.34
C ASN A 75 -2.45 -16.70 10.52
N VAL A 76 -2.67 -15.42 10.83
CA VAL A 76 -1.84 -14.33 10.29
C VAL A 76 -0.49 -14.34 11.00
N SER A 77 0.61 -14.34 10.25
CA SER A 77 1.98 -14.46 10.79
C SER A 77 2.17 -15.72 11.66
N GLY A 78 1.67 -16.86 11.17
CA GLY A 78 1.70 -18.15 11.86
C GLY A 78 2.06 -19.32 10.94
N SER A 79 1.77 -20.55 11.38
CA SER A 79 2.19 -21.79 10.70
C SER A 79 1.06 -22.76 10.37
N LYS A 80 -0.21 -22.36 10.54
CA LYS A 80 -1.36 -23.24 10.37
C LYS A 80 -2.36 -22.71 9.35
N VAL A 81 -2.85 -23.62 8.52
CA VAL A 81 -3.89 -23.41 7.51
C VAL A 81 -4.92 -24.52 7.63
N TRP A 82 -6.20 -24.18 7.52
CA TRP A 82 -7.31 -25.12 7.47
C TRP A 82 -8.06 -24.94 6.16
N ILE A 83 -8.27 -26.03 5.43
CA ILE A 83 -8.98 -26.06 4.16
C ILE A 83 -10.22 -26.93 4.34
N ASN A 84 -11.40 -26.33 4.18
CA ASN A 84 -12.69 -26.99 4.28
C ASN A 84 -13.11 -27.46 2.87
N GLN A 85 -12.69 -28.68 2.49
CA GLN A 85 -12.89 -29.36 1.19
C GLN A 85 -12.30 -28.66 -0.05
N LYS A 86 -12.40 -27.33 -0.16
CA LYS A 86 -12.11 -26.55 -1.35
C LYS A 86 -10.60 -26.30 -1.53
N LEU A 87 -9.84 -27.37 -1.72
CA LEU A 87 -8.40 -27.32 -1.99
C LEU A 87 -8.14 -26.91 -3.45
N THR A 88 -8.34 -25.63 -3.76
CA THR A 88 -7.91 -25.03 -5.03
C THR A 88 -6.59 -24.29 -4.85
N LEU A 89 -5.92 -23.96 -5.96
CA LEU A 89 -4.71 -23.15 -5.93
C LEU A 89 -4.96 -21.80 -5.23
N GLY A 90 -6.01 -21.07 -5.62
CA GLY A 90 -6.33 -19.76 -5.05
C GLY A 90 -6.57 -19.82 -3.54
N VAL A 91 -7.38 -20.77 -3.05
CA VAL A 91 -7.65 -20.89 -1.60
C VAL A 91 -6.38 -21.25 -0.85
N ALA A 92 -5.63 -22.27 -1.28
CA ALA A 92 -4.42 -22.65 -0.57
C ALA A 92 -3.34 -21.55 -0.59
N ALA A 93 -3.22 -20.80 -1.70
CA ALA A 93 -2.30 -19.66 -1.82
C ALA A 93 -2.71 -18.47 -0.94
N HIS A 94 -4.01 -18.20 -0.84
CA HIS A 94 -4.57 -17.18 0.05
C HIS A 94 -4.24 -17.49 1.51
N GLU A 95 -4.55 -18.70 1.96
CA GLU A 95 -4.34 -19.08 3.37
C GLU A 95 -2.86 -19.17 3.76
N ILE A 96 -1.99 -19.61 2.85
CA ILE A 96 -0.55 -19.56 3.11
C ILE A 96 -0.05 -18.10 3.05
N GLY A 97 -0.66 -17.22 2.24
CA GLY A 97 -0.41 -15.78 2.27
C GLY A 97 -0.62 -15.18 3.67
N HIS A 98 -1.67 -15.58 4.38
CA HIS A 98 -1.86 -15.21 5.80
C HIS A 98 -0.73 -15.69 6.70
N ASN A 99 -0.26 -16.93 6.53
CA ASN A 99 0.87 -17.44 7.32
C ASN A 99 2.12 -16.57 7.15
N LEU A 100 2.32 -15.96 5.98
CA LEU A 100 3.40 -15.03 5.68
C LEU A 100 3.15 -13.59 6.19
N GLY A 101 2.00 -13.33 6.83
CA GLY A 101 1.67 -12.05 7.46
C GLY A 101 0.81 -11.11 6.62
N LEU A 102 0.33 -11.55 5.46
CA LEU A 102 -0.61 -10.77 4.65
C LEU A 102 -2.01 -10.79 5.28
N ASN A 103 -2.72 -9.66 5.17
CA ASN A 103 -4.15 -9.59 5.42
C ASN A 103 -4.90 -9.51 4.09
N HIS A 104 -6.23 -9.45 4.13
CA HIS A 104 -7.03 -9.39 2.92
C HIS A 104 -6.70 -8.14 2.10
N ALA A 105 -6.85 -8.27 0.79
CA ALA A 105 -6.82 -7.16 -0.15
C ALA A 105 -8.26 -6.67 -0.36
N HIS A 106 -8.42 -5.36 -0.41
CA HIS A 106 -9.73 -4.71 -0.43
C HIS A 106 -9.93 -3.97 -1.75
N SER A 107 -11.17 -3.67 -2.11
CA SER A 107 -11.44 -2.59 -3.05
C SER A 107 -11.81 -1.31 -2.30
N TRP A 108 -11.53 -0.17 -2.91
CA TRP A 108 -12.01 1.15 -2.51
C TRP A 108 -13.05 1.59 -3.52
N VAL A 109 -14.32 1.36 -3.18
CA VAL A 109 -15.46 1.63 -4.06
C VAL A 109 -15.99 3.01 -3.74
N CYS A 110 -16.08 3.86 -4.75
CA CYS A 110 -16.65 5.20 -4.60
C CYS A 110 -18.08 5.23 -5.14
N ASN A 111 -19.04 5.50 -4.25
CA ASN A 111 -20.44 5.55 -4.61
C ASN A 111 -20.72 6.81 -5.44
N ASN A 112 -21.25 6.61 -6.64
CA ASN A 112 -21.79 7.66 -7.50
C ASN A 112 -23.02 8.27 -6.80
N THR A 113 -23.02 9.59 -6.60
CA THR A 113 -24.13 10.38 -6.03
C THR A 113 -25.42 10.33 -6.86
N GLY A 114 -25.47 9.50 -7.91
CA GLY A 114 -26.60 9.33 -8.82
C GLY A 114 -26.62 10.37 -9.95
N ASP A 115 -25.64 11.28 -9.99
CA ASP A 115 -25.52 12.37 -10.96
C ASP A 115 -24.50 12.07 -12.08
N GLY A 116 -23.83 10.92 -12.05
CA GLY A 116 -22.84 10.54 -13.05
C GLY A 116 -21.46 11.18 -12.85
N SER A 117 -21.24 11.97 -11.80
CA SER A 117 -20.00 12.69 -11.53
C SER A 117 -18.93 11.87 -10.77
N GLY A 118 -19.05 10.53 -10.80
CA GLY A 118 -18.26 9.55 -10.04
C GLY A 118 -16.88 10.06 -9.61
N THR A 119 -16.64 10.08 -8.30
CA THR A 119 -15.36 10.53 -7.74
C THR A 119 -14.46 9.35 -7.47
N MET A 120 -13.15 9.53 -7.60
CA MET A 120 -12.12 8.51 -7.36
C MET A 120 -11.64 8.47 -5.90
N THR A 121 -11.99 9.52 -5.17
CA THR A 121 -11.60 9.81 -3.78
C THR A 121 -12.67 10.68 -3.15
N GLY A 122 -12.91 10.53 -1.85
CA GLY A 122 -13.81 11.43 -1.13
C GLY A 122 -14.68 10.69 -0.10
N PRO A 123 -15.64 11.41 0.51
CA PRO A 123 -16.46 10.88 1.61
C PRO A 123 -17.47 9.81 1.18
N TYR A 124 -17.71 9.67 -0.12
CA TYR A 124 -18.62 8.65 -0.67
C TYR A 124 -17.92 7.34 -1.02
N CYS A 125 -16.65 7.21 -0.67
CA CYS A 125 -15.88 5.99 -0.88
C CYS A 125 -15.80 5.14 0.38
N PHE A 126 -15.87 3.82 0.21
CA PHE A 126 -15.75 2.86 1.30
C PHE A 126 -14.90 1.65 0.88
N GLY A 127 -14.28 1.01 1.87
CA GLY A 127 -13.52 -0.22 1.67
C GLY A 127 -14.44 -1.45 1.66
N LEU A 128 -14.22 -2.37 0.72
CA LEU A 128 -14.84 -3.69 0.73
C LEU A 128 -13.78 -4.75 0.97
N GLU A 129 -13.93 -5.48 2.08
CA GLU A 129 -13.14 -6.67 2.41
C GLU A 129 -13.14 -7.67 1.24
N TYR A 130 -11.97 -8.23 0.92
CA TYR A 130 -11.75 -9.12 -0.23
C TYR A 130 -11.98 -8.50 -1.61
N GLY A 131 -12.36 -7.23 -1.71
CA GLY A 131 -12.85 -6.63 -2.96
C GLY A 131 -11.86 -6.61 -4.14
N ASP A 132 -10.58 -6.86 -3.90
CA ASP A 132 -9.54 -6.89 -4.94
C ASP A 132 -9.49 -8.23 -5.69
N GLY A 133 -10.17 -8.33 -6.82
CA GLY A 133 -10.16 -9.54 -7.66
C GLY A 133 -8.84 -9.83 -8.38
N LEU A 134 -7.85 -8.94 -8.26
CA LEU A 134 -6.55 -8.97 -8.93
C LEU A 134 -5.39 -9.28 -7.96
N ASP A 135 -5.72 -9.53 -6.69
CA ASP A 135 -4.81 -9.98 -5.64
C ASP A 135 -5.26 -11.35 -5.11
N THR A 136 -4.31 -12.25 -4.86
CA THR A 136 -4.58 -13.54 -4.20
C THR A 136 -5.28 -13.37 -2.86
N MET A 137 -4.99 -12.28 -2.14
CA MET A 137 -5.59 -11.94 -0.85
C MET A 137 -6.99 -11.30 -0.97
N GLY A 138 -7.52 -11.14 -2.18
CA GLY A 138 -8.92 -10.77 -2.39
C GLY A 138 -9.81 -11.96 -2.71
N TRP A 139 -10.88 -11.75 -3.49
CA TRP A 139 -11.91 -12.77 -3.73
C TRP A 139 -11.55 -13.81 -4.80
N SER A 140 -10.45 -13.62 -5.54
CA SER A 140 -10.15 -14.43 -6.73
C SER A 140 -9.83 -15.89 -6.41
N LYS A 141 -10.61 -16.81 -6.98
CA LYS A 141 -10.40 -18.26 -6.83
C LYS A 141 -9.26 -18.81 -7.70
N ASP A 142 -8.83 -18.06 -8.70
CA ASP A 142 -7.92 -18.53 -9.76
C ASP A 142 -6.44 -18.44 -9.35
N GLY A 143 -6.15 -17.78 -8.23
CA GLY A 143 -4.78 -17.60 -7.71
C GLY A 143 -3.97 -16.62 -8.56
N PRO A 144 -4.41 -15.35 -8.69
CA PRO A 144 -3.68 -14.32 -9.40
C PRO A 144 -2.40 -13.95 -8.66
N HIS A 145 -1.59 -13.06 -9.22
CA HIS A 145 -0.46 -12.50 -8.52
C HIS A 145 -0.86 -11.64 -7.31
N PHE A 146 -0.07 -11.68 -6.23
CA PHE A 146 -0.19 -10.73 -5.10
C PHE A 146 0.07 -9.29 -5.55
N SER A 147 -0.62 -8.31 -4.97
CA SER A 147 -0.42 -6.88 -5.28
C SER A 147 1.00 -6.38 -4.97
N PRO A 148 1.40 -5.22 -5.53
CA PRO A 148 2.72 -4.64 -5.27
C PRO A 148 2.96 -4.36 -3.79
N PHE A 149 1.92 -3.95 -3.07
CA PHE A 149 1.97 -3.75 -1.61
C PHE A 149 2.33 -5.06 -0.89
N ALA A 150 1.59 -6.14 -1.19
CA ALA A 150 1.82 -7.44 -0.57
C ALA A 150 3.22 -8.00 -0.91
N LYS A 151 3.66 -7.86 -2.17
CA LYS A 151 4.99 -8.31 -2.56
C LYS A 151 6.11 -7.44 -1.98
N GLU A 152 5.93 -6.14 -1.80
CA GLU A 152 6.91 -5.31 -1.09
C GLU A 152 6.97 -5.68 0.40
N PHE A 153 5.82 -5.90 1.04
CA PHE A 153 5.75 -6.37 2.44
C PHE A 153 6.51 -7.68 2.65
N LEU A 154 6.40 -8.61 1.71
CA LEU A 154 7.09 -9.90 1.74
C LEU A 154 8.56 -9.84 1.28
N GLY A 155 9.05 -8.68 0.83
CA GLY A 155 10.40 -8.53 0.27
C GLY A 155 10.59 -9.13 -1.13
N TRP A 156 9.50 -9.46 -1.83
CA TRP A 156 9.51 -9.97 -3.20
C TRP A 156 9.55 -8.87 -4.27
N LEU A 157 9.42 -7.61 -3.85
CA LEU A 157 9.68 -6.42 -4.64
C LEU A 157 10.52 -5.44 -3.84
N ASN A 158 11.34 -4.65 -4.52
CA ASN A 158 12.10 -3.54 -3.93
C ASN A 158 13.02 -3.92 -2.75
N TYR A 159 13.49 -5.16 -2.70
CA TYR A 159 14.39 -5.66 -1.66
C TYR A 159 15.45 -6.59 -2.26
N GLY A 160 16.72 -6.37 -1.93
CA GLY A 160 17.81 -7.21 -2.42
C GLY A 160 17.85 -7.29 -3.96
N SER A 161 17.74 -8.51 -4.49
CA SER A 161 17.70 -8.79 -5.93
C SER A 161 16.29 -8.81 -6.55
N SER A 162 15.25 -8.58 -5.75
CA SER A 162 13.87 -8.49 -6.23
C SER A 162 13.72 -7.40 -7.29
N PRO A 163 12.80 -7.56 -8.26
CA PRO A 163 12.48 -6.50 -9.20
C PRO A 163 12.15 -5.16 -8.50
N PRO A 164 12.54 -4.02 -9.09
CA PRO A 164 12.44 -2.74 -8.41
C PRO A 164 11.01 -2.18 -8.40
N ILE A 165 10.74 -1.37 -7.37
CA ILE A 165 9.65 -0.41 -7.35
C ILE A 165 10.26 0.99 -7.48
N THR A 166 9.76 1.79 -8.41
CA THR A 166 10.23 3.17 -8.56
C THR A 166 9.47 4.07 -7.59
N THR A 167 10.15 4.61 -6.59
CA THR A 167 9.58 5.70 -5.77
C THR A 167 9.61 7.00 -6.57
N VAL A 168 8.43 7.58 -6.80
CA VAL A 168 8.28 8.78 -7.63
C VAL A 168 8.48 10.03 -6.76
N GLN A 169 9.50 10.81 -7.09
CA GLN A 169 9.87 12.04 -6.37
C GLN A 169 9.82 13.30 -7.24
N THR A 170 9.77 13.12 -8.56
CA THR A 170 9.78 14.20 -9.54
C THR A 170 8.69 13.99 -10.59
N ASN A 171 8.24 15.08 -11.20
CA ASN A 171 7.31 15.00 -12.32
C ASN A 171 7.97 14.29 -13.51
N GLY A 172 7.19 13.50 -14.25
CA GLY A 172 7.69 12.85 -15.46
C GLY A 172 6.87 11.64 -15.89
N THR A 173 7.31 11.01 -16.99
CA THR A 173 6.78 9.74 -17.46
C THR A 173 7.66 8.60 -16.97
N TYR A 174 7.04 7.59 -16.36
CA TYR A 174 7.67 6.39 -15.85
C TYR A 174 7.22 5.18 -16.66
N THR A 175 8.13 4.24 -16.90
CA THR A 175 7.81 3.00 -17.61
C THR A 175 7.66 1.84 -16.62
N LEU A 176 6.59 1.08 -16.79
CA LEU A 176 6.34 -0.18 -16.08
C LEU A 176 6.40 -1.35 -17.06
N ALA A 177 6.98 -2.47 -16.63
CA ALA A 177 6.84 -3.74 -17.33
C ALA A 177 5.63 -4.53 -16.78
N PRO A 178 5.08 -5.49 -17.55
CA PRO A 178 4.10 -6.45 -17.05
C PRO A 178 4.57 -7.06 -15.73
N TYR A 179 3.67 -7.04 -14.76
CA TYR A 179 3.93 -7.39 -13.38
C TYR A 179 4.27 -8.86 -13.20
N GLU A 180 3.74 -9.72 -14.07
CA GLU A 180 3.89 -11.17 -14.08
C GLU A 180 5.31 -11.61 -14.49
N MET A 181 6.02 -10.72 -15.20
CA MET A 181 7.35 -11.00 -15.75
C MET A 181 8.44 -10.59 -14.77
N GLY A 182 9.57 -11.32 -14.76
CA GLY A 182 10.79 -10.87 -14.08
C GLY A 182 11.50 -9.71 -14.78
N GLY A 183 12.75 -9.45 -14.38
CA GLY A 183 13.63 -8.47 -15.03
C GLY A 183 13.84 -7.19 -14.22
N SER A 184 14.65 -6.28 -14.79
CA SER A 184 15.10 -5.04 -14.12
C SER A 184 14.20 -3.83 -14.34
N THR A 185 13.25 -3.90 -15.28
CA THR A 185 12.27 -2.84 -15.47
C THR A 185 11.31 -2.81 -14.27
N PRO A 186 11.01 -1.62 -13.70
CA PRO A 186 10.13 -1.50 -12.55
C PRO A 186 8.79 -2.20 -12.72
N LYS A 187 8.34 -2.87 -11.65
CA LYS A 187 7.05 -3.59 -11.59
C LYS A 187 5.95 -2.76 -10.99
N ALA A 188 6.30 -1.77 -10.19
CA ALA A 188 5.35 -0.78 -9.70
C ALA A 188 5.99 0.60 -9.55
N LEU A 189 5.14 1.62 -9.55
CA LEU A 189 5.47 2.94 -9.03
C LEU A 189 4.96 3.05 -7.60
N LYS A 190 5.68 3.78 -6.76
CA LYS A 190 5.28 4.12 -5.40
C LYS A 190 5.27 5.64 -5.24
N ILE A 191 4.09 6.21 -5.09
CA ILE A 191 3.87 7.68 -5.07
C ILE A 191 3.31 8.04 -3.69
N LEU A 192 3.90 9.03 -3.02
CA LEU A 192 3.47 9.39 -1.66
C LEU A 192 2.04 9.95 -1.70
N LYS A 193 1.13 9.35 -0.94
CA LYS A 193 -0.25 9.82 -0.81
C LYS A 193 -0.40 10.76 0.39
N SER A 194 0.03 10.32 1.57
CA SER A 194 -0.13 11.08 2.80
C SER A 194 0.86 10.65 3.88
N VAL A 195 1.12 11.54 4.82
CA VAL A 195 1.88 11.26 6.04
C VAL A 195 0.97 11.54 7.22
N ASN A 196 0.79 10.55 8.11
CA ASN A 196 0.08 10.77 9.36
C ASN A 196 0.89 11.76 10.22
N PRO A 197 0.35 12.94 10.59
CA PRO A 197 1.11 13.97 11.28
C PRO A 197 1.52 13.58 12.71
N THR A 198 0.86 12.59 13.31
CA THR A 198 1.14 12.12 14.67
C THR A 198 2.17 11.00 14.67
N THR A 199 2.01 10.00 13.79
CA THR A 199 2.88 8.80 13.79
C THR A 199 4.01 8.87 12.77
N GLY A 200 3.92 9.75 11.76
CA GLY A 200 4.85 9.79 10.63
C GLY A 200 4.64 8.68 9.60
N PHE A 201 3.64 7.80 9.80
CA PHE A 201 3.36 6.68 8.90
C PHE A 201 2.90 7.17 7.53
N LYS A 202 3.39 6.53 6.48
CA LYS A 202 3.15 6.96 5.10
C LYS A 202 2.18 6.02 4.41
N THR A 203 1.14 6.60 3.83
CA THR A 203 0.31 5.92 2.85
C THR A 203 0.83 6.24 1.46
N TRP A 204 0.84 5.25 0.59
CA TRP A 204 1.34 5.33 -0.77
C TRP A 204 0.28 4.91 -1.77
N TYR A 205 0.35 5.46 -2.98
CA TYR A 205 -0.20 4.84 -4.17
C TYR A 205 0.81 3.86 -4.75
N TYR A 206 0.34 2.66 -5.09
CA TYR A 206 1.04 1.66 -5.87
C TYR A 206 0.41 1.60 -7.26
N VAL A 207 1.19 1.85 -8.30
CA VAL A 207 0.73 1.76 -9.70
C VAL A 207 1.39 0.57 -10.36
N GLU A 208 0.61 -0.34 -10.94
CA GLU A 208 1.14 -1.53 -11.65
C GLU A 208 0.46 -1.74 -13.01
N TYR A 209 1.16 -2.47 -13.88
CA TYR A 209 0.65 -2.85 -15.19
C TYR A 209 0.54 -4.38 -15.27
N ARG A 210 -0.69 -4.89 -15.42
CA ARG A 210 -1.00 -6.33 -15.47
C ARG A 210 -1.30 -6.77 -16.88
N GLN A 211 -0.92 -8.00 -17.23
CA GLN A 211 -1.24 -8.66 -18.49
C GLN A 211 -1.71 -10.10 -18.23
N ALA A 212 -2.46 -10.68 -19.16
CA ALA A 212 -2.99 -12.05 -19.04
C ALA A 212 -1.89 -13.12 -19.25
N ILE A 213 -0.88 -13.12 -18.39
CA ILE A 213 0.34 -13.93 -18.47
C ILE A 213 0.49 -14.74 -17.19
N GLY A 214 0.96 -15.98 -17.28
CA GLY A 214 1.28 -16.78 -16.10
C GLY A 214 0.08 -16.95 -15.16
N PHE A 215 0.21 -16.58 -13.89
CA PHE A 215 -0.86 -16.70 -12.90
C PHE A 215 -2.02 -15.72 -13.13
N ASP A 216 -1.81 -14.68 -13.94
CA ASP A 216 -2.87 -13.74 -14.33
C ASP A 216 -3.52 -14.13 -15.67
N SER A 217 -3.23 -15.31 -16.24
CA SER A 217 -3.85 -15.77 -17.49
C SER A 217 -5.37 -15.87 -17.43
N TYR A 218 -5.95 -16.03 -16.23
CA TYR A 218 -7.40 -16.06 -16.03
C TYR A 218 -8.09 -14.79 -16.54
N LEU A 219 -7.38 -13.65 -16.58
CA LEU A 219 -7.90 -12.38 -17.12
C LEU A 219 -8.40 -12.55 -18.56
N ALA A 220 -7.76 -13.38 -19.39
CA ALA A 220 -8.22 -13.64 -20.75
C ALA A 220 -9.59 -14.36 -20.82
N THR A 221 -10.06 -14.94 -19.71
CA THR A 221 -11.26 -15.79 -19.64
C THR A 221 -12.24 -15.40 -18.54
N ILE A 222 -11.94 -14.33 -17.78
CA ILE A 222 -12.76 -13.95 -16.64
C ILE A 222 -14.13 -13.49 -17.10
N ASN A 223 -15.16 -13.87 -16.34
CA ASN A 223 -16.52 -13.44 -16.59
C ASN A 223 -16.58 -11.89 -16.55
N PRO A 224 -17.00 -11.23 -17.64
CA PRO A 224 -17.11 -9.76 -17.70
C PRO A 224 -18.02 -9.18 -16.62
N GLY A 225 -19.00 -9.95 -16.12
CA GLY A 225 -19.85 -9.56 -15.00
C GLY A 225 -19.13 -9.48 -13.65
N LEU A 226 -17.95 -10.09 -13.52
CA LEU A 226 -17.10 -9.99 -12.34
C LEU A 226 -15.99 -8.96 -12.54
N MET A 227 -15.24 -9.05 -13.64
CA MET A 227 -14.20 -8.10 -14.02
C MET A 227 -14.12 -7.93 -15.53
N ASN A 228 -13.94 -6.69 -15.96
CA ASN A 228 -13.79 -6.30 -17.35
C ASN A 228 -12.32 -6.40 -17.77
N SER A 229 -11.95 -7.54 -18.36
CA SER A 229 -10.57 -7.76 -18.84
C SER A 229 -10.13 -6.73 -19.86
N SER A 230 -11.02 -6.17 -20.67
CA SER A 230 -10.65 -5.17 -21.68
C SER A 230 -10.16 -3.88 -21.02
N ASN A 231 -10.76 -3.47 -19.90
CA ASN A 231 -10.27 -2.35 -19.10
C ASN A 231 -8.95 -2.70 -18.39
N ILE A 232 -8.92 -3.83 -17.66
CA ILE A 232 -7.74 -4.22 -16.87
C ILE A 232 -6.46 -4.30 -17.72
N LEU A 233 -6.56 -4.85 -18.93
CA LEU A 233 -5.40 -5.03 -19.83
C LEU A 233 -5.03 -3.77 -20.63
N ASN A 234 -5.89 -2.75 -20.63
CA ASN A 234 -5.74 -1.50 -21.39
C ASN A 234 -5.34 -0.30 -20.51
N GLY A 235 -4.97 -0.55 -19.25
CA GLY A 235 -4.64 0.52 -18.30
C GLY A 235 -3.63 0.08 -17.24
N VAL A 236 -3.47 0.93 -16.23
CA VAL A 236 -2.72 0.60 -15.01
C VAL A 236 -3.66 0.51 -13.83
N LEU A 237 -3.37 -0.40 -12.90
CA LEU A 237 -4.10 -0.51 -11.65
C LEU A 237 -3.45 0.40 -10.62
N VAL A 238 -4.28 1.04 -9.80
CA VAL A 238 -3.79 1.86 -8.69
C VAL A 238 -4.35 1.32 -7.37
N ARG A 239 -3.45 1.05 -6.43
CA ARG A 239 -3.78 0.66 -5.06
C ARG A 239 -3.29 1.70 -4.08
N THR A 240 -3.91 1.77 -2.90
CA THR A 240 -3.29 2.41 -1.73
C THR A 240 -2.71 1.36 -0.78
N GLY A 241 -1.72 1.74 0.03
CA GLY A 241 -1.15 0.88 1.08
C GLY A 241 -0.19 1.62 2.01
N SER A 242 -0.07 1.16 3.26
CA SER A 242 0.82 1.71 4.28
C SER A 242 1.60 0.59 4.98
N LEU A 243 2.88 0.44 4.63
CA LEU A 243 3.76 -0.56 5.27
C LEU A 243 4.12 -0.17 6.71
N ASP A 244 4.03 1.12 7.04
CA ASP A 244 4.38 1.65 8.36
C ASP A 244 3.28 1.40 9.41
N ASP A 245 2.03 1.16 8.97
CA ASP A 245 0.87 0.98 9.84
C ASP A 245 0.63 -0.51 10.15
N ASN A 246 0.05 -1.23 9.19
CA ASN A 246 -0.15 -2.68 9.24
C ASN A 246 -0.41 -3.24 7.83
N SER A 247 -0.36 -4.58 7.69
CA SER A 247 -0.56 -5.24 6.39
C SER A 247 -2.01 -5.27 5.89
N ASN A 248 -2.99 -4.76 6.66
CA ASN A 248 -4.41 -4.67 6.30
C ASN A 248 -4.79 -3.31 5.68
N THR A 249 -3.91 -2.76 4.84
CA THR A 249 -4.08 -1.40 4.28
C THR A 249 -4.09 -1.36 2.74
N SER A 250 -4.12 -2.53 2.08
CA SER A 250 -4.16 -2.61 0.62
C SER A 250 -5.58 -2.39 0.07
N TYR A 251 -5.78 -1.32 -0.69
CA TYR A 251 -7.06 -1.04 -1.35
C TYR A 251 -6.89 -0.76 -2.84
N LEU A 252 -7.48 -1.59 -3.70
CA LEU A 252 -7.64 -1.36 -5.14
C LEU A 252 -8.65 -0.25 -5.38
N LEU A 253 -8.19 0.86 -5.95
CA LEU A 253 -9.04 2.00 -6.25
C LEU A 253 -9.87 1.74 -7.50
N ASP A 254 -11.13 2.15 -7.45
CA ASP A 254 -11.99 2.24 -8.63
C ASP A 254 -11.54 3.37 -9.55
N MET A 255 -11.05 3.02 -10.74
CA MET A 255 -10.57 3.97 -11.74
C MET A 255 -11.63 4.42 -12.76
N THR A 256 -12.85 3.91 -12.60
CA THR A 256 -14.00 4.18 -13.47
C THR A 256 -15.27 4.40 -12.63
N PRO A 257 -15.28 5.35 -11.68
CA PRO A 257 -16.35 5.52 -10.69
C PRO A 257 -17.72 5.91 -11.27
N ALA A 258 -17.80 6.15 -12.59
CA ALA A 258 -19.06 6.29 -13.30
C ALA A 258 -19.84 4.96 -13.37
N THR A 259 -19.15 3.81 -13.35
CA THR A 259 -19.72 2.45 -13.35
C THR A 259 -19.71 1.88 -11.93
N TYR A 260 -20.82 1.98 -11.21
CA TYR A 260 -20.93 1.38 -9.87
C TYR A 260 -21.13 -0.14 -9.95
N GLN A 261 -20.25 -0.89 -9.31
CA GLN A 261 -20.41 -2.32 -9.01
C GLN A 261 -19.82 -2.62 -7.63
N LEU A 262 -20.39 -3.61 -6.92
CA LEU A 262 -19.95 -3.97 -5.57
C LEU A 262 -18.47 -4.41 -5.54
N TYR A 263 -18.03 -5.11 -6.58
CA TYR A 263 -16.63 -5.41 -6.85
C TYR A 263 -16.21 -4.51 -8.00
N THR A 264 -15.09 -3.80 -7.87
CA THR A 264 -14.57 -2.89 -8.89
C THR A 264 -14.34 -3.68 -10.19
N GLN A 265 -15.29 -3.61 -11.12
CA GLN A 265 -15.31 -4.45 -12.32
C GLN A 265 -14.27 -3.97 -13.34
N ASP A 266 -14.05 -2.66 -13.40
CA ASP A 266 -13.18 -1.94 -14.32
C ASP A 266 -12.14 -1.07 -13.57
N PRO A 267 -11.31 -1.67 -12.69
CA PRO A 267 -10.44 -0.93 -11.77
C PRO A 267 -9.26 -0.21 -12.42
N ALA A 268 -9.00 -0.41 -13.72
CA ALA A 268 -7.83 0.15 -14.36
C ALA A 268 -8.05 1.58 -14.83
N LEU A 269 -7.05 2.42 -14.61
CA LEU A 269 -6.93 3.71 -15.25
C LEU A 269 -6.54 3.47 -16.72
N ASP A 270 -7.54 3.39 -17.58
CA ASP A 270 -7.38 3.16 -19.01
C ASP A 270 -6.46 4.19 -19.68
N VAL A 271 -5.82 3.80 -20.78
CA VAL A 271 -5.03 4.72 -21.62
C VAL A 271 -5.82 5.99 -21.95
N GLY A 272 -5.17 7.14 -21.76
CA GLY A 272 -5.74 8.46 -22.01
C GLY A 272 -6.47 9.05 -20.80
N ASN A 273 -6.83 8.25 -19.80
CA ASN A 273 -7.51 8.72 -18.59
C ASN A 273 -6.53 9.20 -17.52
N THR A 274 -7.04 10.06 -16.64
CA THR A 274 -6.26 10.71 -15.58
C THR A 274 -6.96 10.59 -14.24
N PHE A 275 -6.23 10.13 -13.24
CA PHE A 275 -6.59 10.18 -11.83
C PHE A 275 -5.94 11.41 -11.17
N SER A 276 -6.69 12.13 -10.35
CA SER A 276 -6.19 13.27 -9.57
C SER A 276 -6.63 13.16 -8.12
N ASP A 277 -5.67 13.22 -7.19
CA ASP A 277 -5.90 13.48 -5.76
C ASP A 277 -5.27 14.84 -5.42
N PRO A 278 -6.05 15.94 -5.44
CA PRO A 278 -5.57 17.27 -5.07
C PRO A 278 -5.13 17.38 -3.61
N ALA A 279 -5.68 16.56 -2.70
CA ALA A 279 -5.30 16.59 -1.29
C ALA A 279 -3.91 15.96 -1.07
N ALA A 280 -3.58 14.91 -1.84
CA ALA A 280 -2.24 14.35 -1.90
C ALA A 280 -1.29 15.18 -2.78
N GLY A 281 -1.83 16.02 -3.67
CA GLY A 281 -1.03 16.74 -4.66
C GLY A 281 -0.48 15.80 -5.73
N VAL A 282 -1.27 14.81 -6.16
CA VAL A 282 -0.85 13.76 -7.09
C VAL A 282 -1.80 13.71 -8.27
N THR A 283 -1.24 13.67 -9.48
CA THR A 283 -1.97 13.39 -10.71
C THR A 283 -1.26 12.26 -11.46
N ILE A 284 -2.01 11.25 -11.89
CA ILE A 284 -1.52 10.05 -12.57
C ILE A 284 -2.28 9.90 -13.88
N THR A 285 -1.57 9.72 -15.00
CA THR A 285 -2.18 9.50 -16.31
C THR A 285 -1.55 8.28 -16.97
N THR A 286 -2.36 7.36 -17.47
CA THR A 286 -1.89 6.28 -18.34
C THR A 286 -1.70 6.84 -19.74
N GLN A 287 -0.46 7.06 -20.17
CA GLN A 287 -0.18 7.65 -21.49
C GLN A 287 -0.32 6.64 -22.62
N TRP A 288 0.19 5.41 -22.41
CA TRP A 288 0.15 4.34 -23.40
C TRP A 288 0.38 2.99 -22.72
N VAL A 289 -0.12 1.92 -23.37
CA VAL A 289 0.23 0.53 -23.10
C VAL A 289 0.46 -0.19 -24.42
N ASN A 290 1.27 -1.26 -24.43
CA ASN A 290 1.55 -2.02 -25.66
C ASN A 290 1.65 -3.55 -25.45
N GLY A 291 1.17 -4.06 -24.32
CA GLY A 291 1.26 -5.47 -23.93
C GLY A 291 2.63 -5.87 -23.35
N SER A 292 3.69 -5.10 -23.60
CA SER A 292 5.04 -5.34 -23.09
C SER A 292 5.50 -4.28 -22.10
N SER A 293 4.85 -3.13 -22.03
CA SER A 293 5.11 -2.04 -21.09
C SER A 293 3.93 -1.06 -21.04
N ALA A 294 3.91 -0.24 -20.00
CA ALA A 294 3.04 0.91 -19.86
C ALA A 294 3.85 2.19 -19.56
N GLY A 295 3.43 3.31 -20.14
CA GLY A 295 3.94 4.64 -19.83
C GLY A 295 2.96 5.41 -18.95
N VAL A 296 3.41 5.80 -17.76
CA VAL A 296 2.59 6.49 -16.76
C VAL A 296 3.17 7.88 -16.48
N SER A 297 2.40 8.93 -16.78
CA SER A 297 2.75 10.29 -16.37
C SER A 297 2.37 10.48 -14.90
N VAL A 298 3.29 11.03 -14.12
CA VAL A 298 3.01 11.45 -12.74
C VAL A 298 3.39 12.91 -12.57
N THR A 299 2.46 13.70 -12.03
CA THR A 299 2.68 15.07 -11.61
C THR A 299 2.45 15.16 -10.10
N LEU A 300 3.44 15.73 -9.41
CA LEU A 300 3.41 16.01 -7.98
C LEU A 300 3.25 17.52 -7.79
N SER A 301 2.08 17.92 -7.33
CA SER A 301 1.79 19.25 -6.80
C SER A 301 1.91 19.20 -5.27
N GLN A 302 3.14 19.10 -4.75
CA GLN A 302 3.33 19.02 -3.30
C GLN A 302 2.62 20.19 -2.60
N PRO A 303 1.69 19.92 -1.65
CA PRO A 303 1.05 20.99 -0.91
C PRO A 303 2.10 21.74 -0.09
N CYS A 304 2.00 23.08 -0.07
CA CYS A 304 2.86 23.89 0.77
C CYS A 304 2.53 23.61 2.25
N VAL A 305 3.44 22.92 2.94
CA VAL A 305 3.37 22.71 4.39
C VAL A 305 4.24 23.78 5.07
N ARG A 306 3.57 24.74 5.72
CA ARG A 306 4.24 25.77 6.53
C ARG A 306 4.65 25.19 7.89
N ALA A 307 5.78 25.62 8.43
CA ALA A 307 6.28 25.18 9.73
C ALA A 307 6.68 26.36 10.62
N ASN A 308 6.64 26.16 11.94
CA ASN A 308 7.06 27.20 12.89
C ASN A 308 8.53 27.59 12.64
N PRO A 309 8.85 28.89 12.55
CA PRO A 309 10.22 29.34 12.31
C PRO A 309 11.12 29.03 13.49
N ALA A 310 12.43 28.91 13.25
CA ALA A 310 13.42 28.95 14.32
C ALA A 310 13.96 30.38 14.48
N ILE A 311 14.04 30.84 15.72
CA ILE A 311 14.54 32.17 16.07
C ILE A 311 15.73 32.00 17.00
N THR A 312 16.81 32.74 16.71
CA THR A 312 17.98 32.84 17.58
C THR A 312 18.38 34.29 17.74
N VAL A 313 18.91 34.65 18.91
CA VAL A 313 19.35 36.01 19.24
C VAL A 313 20.79 35.95 19.70
N SER A 314 21.64 36.83 19.14
CA SER A 314 23.06 36.89 19.48
C SER A 314 23.52 38.34 19.70
N PRO A 315 24.36 38.62 20.71
CA PRO A 315 24.75 37.69 21.77
C PRO A 315 23.59 37.43 22.74
N SER A 316 23.65 36.38 23.56
CA SER A 316 22.58 36.04 24.51
C SER A 316 22.42 37.05 25.66
N SER A 317 23.44 37.88 25.89
CA SER A 317 23.45 38.94 26.90
C SER A 317 24.46 40.01 26.53
N GLN A 318 24.15 41.26 26.84
CA GLN A 318 25.09 42.39 26.81
C GLN A 318 24.98 43.22 28.09
N SER A 319 26.05 43.92 28.42
CA SER A 319 26.11 44.92 29.50
C SER A 319 26.55 46.27 28.91
N GLY A 320 26.00 47.37 29.43
CA GLY A 320 26.34 48.71 28.99
C GLY A 320 26.18 49.73 30.11
N GLN A 321 26.67 50.95 29.88
CA GLN A 321 26.45 52.08 30.78
C GLN A 321 25.00 52.58 30.67
N PRO A 322 24.43 53.21 31.72
CA PRO A 322 23.09 53.80 31.65
C PRO A 322 22.93 54.73 30.44
N GLY A 323 21.90 54.49 29.62
CA GLY A 323 21.62 55.27 28.41
C GLY A 323 22.41 54.89 27.16
N ALA A 324 23.37 53.96 27.24
CA ALA A 324 24.09 53.45 26.07
C ALA A 324 23.23 52.42 25.30
N PRO A 325 23.16 52.49 23.96
CA PRO A 325 22.47 51.47 23.18
C PRO A 325 23.25 50.14 23.19
N VAL A 326 22.51 49.03 23.14
CA VAL A 326 23.02 47.66 22.98
C VAL A 326 22.38 47.05 21.73
N SER A 327 23.16 46.28 20.97
CA SER A 327 22.71 45.75 19.68
C SER A 327 22.73 44.23 19.69
N TYR A 328 21.60 43.63 19.31
CA TYR A 328 21.42 42.20 19.15
C TYR A 328 21.12 41.89 17.69
N THR A 329 21.59 40.75 17.21
CA THR A 329 21.22 40.18 15.91
C THR A 329 20.17 39.12 16.14
N VAL A 330 19.00 39.28 15.52
CA VAL A 330 17.95 38.26 15.52
C VAL A 330 17.99 37.52 14.21
N SER A 331 18.27 36.21 14.23
CA SER A 331 18.25 35.35 13.05
C SER A 331 16.98 34.51 13.05
N VAL A 332 16.21 34.64 11.98
CA VAL A 332 15.00 33.86 11.72
C VAL A 332 15.30 32.85 10.60
N THR A 333 14.95 31.59 10.82
CA THR A 333 15.04 30.52 9.81
C THR A 333 13.64 30.08 9.42
N ASN A 334 13.37 30.15 8.12
CA ASN A 334 12.15 29.62 7.56
C ASN A 334 12.24 28.09 7.47
N LYS A 335 11.36 27.39 8.19
CA LYS A 335 11.28 25.92 8.22
C LYS A 335 10.20 25.34 7.32
N ASP A 336 9.55 26.16 6.51
CA ASP A 336 8.56 25.71 5.53
C ASP A 336 9.14 24.65 4.58
N GLY A 337 8.27 23.78 4.07
CA GLY A 337 8.64 22.80 3.05
C GLY A 337 9.11 23.47 1.75
N ASN A 338 10.00 22.81 1.00
CA ASN A 338 10.63 23.37 -0.19
C ASN A 338 9.66 23.80 -1.31
N ASN A 339 8.42 23.33 -1.29
CA ASN A 339 7.38 23.68 -2.27
C ASN A 339 6.54 24.89 -1.88
N CYS A 340 6.84 25.53 -0.74
CA CYS A 340 6.26 26.80 -0.36
C CYS A 340 6.94 27.98 -1.06
N GLY A 341 6.18 29.07 -1.29
CA GLY A 341 6.79 30.37 -1.60
C GLY A 341 7.49 30.96 -0.36
N PRO A 342 8.20 32.09 -0.47
CA PRO A 342 8.75 32.79 0.70
C PRO A 342 7.68 33.12 1.76
N SER A 343 8.09 33.14 3.03
CA SER A 343 7.27 33.61 4.15
C SER A 343 7.78 34.96 4.64
N THR A 344 6.86 35.85 5.03
CA THR A 344 7.20 37.14 5.66
C THR A 344 6.98 37.04 7.16
N PHE A 345 8.05 37.23 7.93
CA PHE A 345 8.06 37.22 9.39
C PHE A 345 8.08 38.65 9.92
N SER A 346 6.96 39.11 10.47
CA SER A 346 6.88 40.41 11.14
C SER A 346 7.55 40.35 12.50
N LEU A 347 8.43 41.31 12.79
CA LEU A 347 9.22 41.34 14.01
C LEU A 347 8.64 42.36 14.99
N GLN A 348 8.44 41.94 16.24
CA GLN A 348 8.00 42.79 17.34
C GLN A 348 8.90 42.59 18.55
N ALA A 349 9.30 43.68 19.19
CA ALA A 349 10.18 43.66 20.35
C ALA A 349 9.36 43.93 21.61
N SER A 350 9.60 43.13 22.65
CA SER A 350 9.16 43.42 24.01
C SER A 350 10.41 43.64 24.85
N VAL A 351 10.55 44.86 25.38
CA VAL A 351 11.71 45.26 26.19
C VAL A 351 11.28 45.55 27.63
N PRO A 352 12.18 45.39 28.63
CA PRO A 352 11.85 45.69 30.02
C PRO A 352 11.43 47.15 30.23
N ALA A 353 10.70 47.41 31.32
CA ALA A 353 10.28 48.76 31.67
C ALA A 353 11.47 49.73 31.76
N GLY A 354 11.35 50.91 31.16
CA GLY A 354 12.41 51.92 31.08
C GLY A 354 13.36 51.75 29.89
N TRP A 355 13.22 50.68 29.10
CA TRP A 355 13.98 50.48 27.86
C TRP A 355 13.16 50.86 26.62
N THR A 356 13.87 51.23 25.55
CA THR A 356 13.31 51.33 24.21
C THR A 356 14.08 50.39 23.29
N GLY A 357 13.41 49.81 22.30
CA GLY A 357 14.03 48.88 21.35
C GLY A 357 13.31 48.92 20.02
N ALA A 358 14.08 48.80 18.93
CA ALA A 358 13.58 48.76 17.57
C ALA A 358 14.43 47.78 16.75
N TYR A 359 13.81 47.10 15.80
CA TYR A 359 14.53 46.31 14.80
C TYR A 359 15.07 47.21 13.69
N SER A 360 16.19 46.83 13.09
CA SER A 360 16.73 47.52 11.91
C SER A 360 15.78 47.39 10.70
N VAL A 361 15.03 46.29 10.64
CA VAL A 361 13.97 46.02 9.67
C VAL A 361 12.74 45.45 10.38
N PRO A 362 11.51 45.91 10.05
CA PRO A 362 10.30 45.48 10.75
C PRO A 362 9.80 44.09 10.33
N ALA A 363 10.30 43.53 9.23
CA ALA A 363 9.95 42.20 8.74
C ALA A 363 11.05 41.58 7.89
N LEU A 364 11.08 40.25 7.83
CA LEU A 364 12.00 39.46 6.99
C LEU A 364 11.20 38.57 6.04
N THR A 365 11.45 38.66 4.73
CA THR A 365 10.89 37.73 3.73
C THR A 365 11.95 36.69 3.38
N ILE A 366 11.69 35.43 3.72
CA ILE A 366 12.68 34.34 3.68
C ILE A 366 12.12 33.16 2.89
N SER A 367 12.86 32.70 1.88
CA SER A 367 12.54 31.47 1.14
C SER A 367 12.59 30.24 2.05
N PRO A 368 11.89 29.13 1.72
CA PRO A 368 11.96 27.89 2.49
C PRO A 368 13.40 27.43 2.73
N ALA A 369 13.66 26.88 3.92
CA ALA A 369 14.99 26.48 4.42
C ALA A 369 16.05 27.60 4.50
N GLY A 370 15.70 28.85 4.16
CA GLY A 370 16.57 30.00 4.26
C GLY A 370 16.59 30.63 5.66
N SER A 371 17.57 31.51 5.89
CA SER A 371 17.68 32.33 7.10
C SER A 371 17.95 33.78 6.74
N ALA A 372 17.46 34.71 7.55
CA ALA A 372 17.76 36.15 7.46
C ALA A 372 17.85 36.78 8.85
N THR A 373 18.52 37.92 8.93
CA THR A 373 18.80 38.63 10.19
C THR A 373 18.23 40.03 10.20
N ALA A 374 17.82 40.50 11.38
CA ALA A 374 17.38 41.87 11.63
C ALA A 374 18.10 42.50 12.84
#